data_AF-A0AAV4KR88-F1
#
_entry.id   AF-A0AAV4KR88-F1
#
_cell.length_a   1.000
_cell.length_b   1.000
_cell.length_c   1.000
_cell.angle_alpha   90.00
_cell.angle_beta   90.00
_cell.angle_gamma   90.00
#
_symmetry.space_group_name_H-M   'P 1'
#
loop_
_entity.id
_entity.type
_entity.pdbx_description
1 polymer ?
#
loop_
_entity_poly.entity_id
_entity_poly.type
_entity_poly.pdbx_seq_one_letter_code
_entity_poly.pdbx_strand_id
1 'polypeptide(L)'
;MALRELLFLLADVWMIAVGFTFGWKFIRNYGNYLLGLEWIIVATSGSNFFLYAALGGTEESPMYTLAFFFDQFSRSVGITLILVLGLMRVTHRYKPSVGTDVGVFAFATAVGLALLLFGERLGTGVAISLIAVNVLTTLFLIYFSKRLWAIGAKGWAVGAGLATAAGCVIASTYDFVHIPGDDEAHTLFYIGALSTWGFQMFTYYFAYRALHRHDESVGAEPDLREPSRADA
;
A
#
# COMPACT_ATOMS: atom_id res chain seq x y z
N MET A 1 -16.25 9.75 -24.39
CA MET A 1 -15.62 8.90 -23.37
C MET A 1 -16.56 7.74 -23.09
N ALA A 2 -16.11 6.51 -23.30
CA ALA A 2 -16.90 5.34 -22.99
C ALA A 2 -17.04 5.18 -21.46
N LEU A 3 -18.11 4.52 -20.98
CA LEU A 3 -18.33 4.28 -19.54
C LEU A 3 -17.10 3.62 -18.87
N ARG A 4 -16.44 2.71 -19.59
CA ARG A 4 -15.24 1.99 -19.13
C ARG A 4 -14.08 2.95 -18.86
N GLU A 5 -13.76 3.82 -19.80
CA GLU A 5 -12.70 4.85 -19.66
C GLU A 5 -13.01 5.80 -18.50
N LEU A 6 -14.27 6.20 -18.34
CA LEU A 6 -14.69 7.05 -17.23
C LEU A 6 -14.47 6.34 -15.87
N LEU A 7 -14.85 5.08 -15.76
CA LEU A 7 -14.64 4.29 -14.53
C LEU A 7 -13.15 4.11 -14.22
N PHE A 8 -12.32 3.92 -15.25
CA PHE A 8 -10.88 3.86 -15.12
C PHE A 8 -10.31 5.15 -14.54
N LEU A 9 -10.64 6.31 -15.14
CA LEU A 9 -10.16 7.61 -14.66
C LEU A 9 -10.66 7.91 -13.24
N LEU A 10 -11.92 7.54 -12.93
CA LEU A 10 -12.47 7.71 -11.58
C LEU A 10 -11.73 6.85 -10.56
N ALA A 11 -11.40 5.60 -10.88
CA ALA A 11 -10.64 4.71 -10.01
C ALA A 11 -9.22 5.25 -9.76
N ASP A 12 -8.57 5.78 -10.80
CA ASP A 12 -7.24 6.38 -10.71
C ASP A 12 -7.24 7.65 -9.84
N VAL A 13 -8.13 8.60 -10.14
CA VAL A 13 -8.29 9.83 -9.36
C VAL A 13 -8.61 9.53 -7.89
N TRP A 14 -9.46 8.53 -7.63
CA TRP A 14 -9.73 8.07 -6.27
C TRP A 14 -8.46 7.56 -5.59
N MET A 15 -7.71 6.66 -6.23
CA MET A 15 -6.46 6.13 -5.69
C MET A 15 -5.44 7.25 -5.40
N ILE A 16 -5.25 8.17 -6.34
CA ILE A 16 -4.35 9.33 -6.20
C ILE A 16 -4.77 10.20 -5.01
N ALA A 17 -6.05 10.58 -4.93
CA ALA A 17 -6.56 11.43 -3.86
C ALA A 17 -6.38 10.78 -2.48
N VAL A 18 -6.66 9.47 -2.37
CA VAL A 18 -6.44 8.69 -1.15
C VAL A 18 -4.95 8.64 -0.80
N GLY A 19 -4.08 8.29 -1.75
CA GLY A 19 -2.64 8.13 -1.49
C GLY A 19 -2.00 9.43 -1.00
N PHE A 20 -2.22 10.57 -1.66
CA PHE A 20 -1.70 11.84 -1.16
C PHE A 20 -2.31 12.25 0.18
N THR A 21 -3.64 12.11 0.34
CA THR A 21 -4.33 12.55 1.56
C THR A 21 -3.87 11.74 2.79
N PHE A 22 -3.86 10.42 2.69
CA PHE A 22 -3.54 9.57 3.82
C PHE A 22 -2.03 9.36 4.00
N GLY A 23 -1.25 9.43 2.92
CA GLY A 23 0.20 9.47 3.00
C GLY A 23 0.69 10.68 3.81
N TRP A 24 0.16 11.86 3.49
CA TRP A 24 0.43 13.07 4.27
C TRP A 24 -0.03 12.95 5.73
N LYS A 25 -1.22 12.39 5.96
CA LYS A 25 -1.74 12.18 7.33
C LYS A 25 -0.88 11.19 8.13
N PHE A 26 -0.30 10.16 7.51
CA PHE A 26 0.62 9.24 8.19
C PHE A 26 1.88 9.96 8.68
N ILE A 27 2.47 10.81 7.85
CA ILE A 27 3.64 11.62 8.21
C ILE A 27 3.26 12.60 9.32
N ARG A 28 2.23 13.42 9.08
CA ARG A 28 1.88 14.53 9.98
C ARG A 28 1.37 14.07 11.34
N ASN A 29 0.48 13.07 11.38
CA ASN A 29 -0.22 12.71 12.62
C ASN A 29 0.51 11.62 13.41
N TYR A 30 1.31 10.78 12.74
CA TYR A 30 1.92 9.60 13.37
C TYR A 30 3.44 9.55 13.21
N GLY A 31 4.05 10.45 12.43
CA GLY A 31 5.48 10.38 12.11
C GLY A 31 5.86 9.05 11.47
N ASN A 32 4.94 8.40 10.75
CA ASN A 32 5.15 7.11 10.11
C ASN A 32 5.57 7.35 8.66
N TYR A 33 6.87 7.56 8.45
CA TYR A 33 7.44 7.87 7.13
C TYR A 33 7.36 6.69 6.17
N LEU A 34 7.49 5.45 6.66
CA LEU A 34 7.34 4.24 5.85
C LEU A 34 5.99 4.21 5.12
N LEU A 35 4.87 4.22 5.87
CA LEU A 35 3.54 4.20 5.25
C LEU A 35 3.23 5.49 4.50
N GLY A 36 3.67 6.62 5.05
CA GLY A 36 3.37 7.93 4.49
C GLY A 36 3.98 8.13 3.10
N LEU A 37 5.27 7.84 2.95
CA LEU A 37 5.98 7.97 1.69
C LEU A 37 5.53 6.92 0.69
N GLU A 38 5.27 5.68 1.13
CA GLU A 38 4.75 4.63 0.25
C GLU A 38 3.41 5.03 -0.39
N TRP A 39 2.47 5.58 0.39
CA TRP A 39 1.19 6.05 -0.15
C TRP A 39 1.37 7.17 -1.17
N ILE A 40 2.35 8.05 -0.94
CA ILE A 40 2.70 9.14 -1.85
C ILE A 40 3.35 8.59 -3.12
N ILE A 41 4.18 7.55 -3.03
CA ILE A 41 4.79 6.87 -4.17
C ILE A 41 3.70 6.21 -5.03
N VAL A 42 2.75 5.49 -4.44
CA VAL A 42 1.61 4.90 -5.16
C VAL A 42 0.78 6.00 -5.85
N ALA A 43 0.49 7.11 -5.15
CA ALA A 43 -0.22 8.24 -5.76
C ALA A 43 0.57 8.93 -6.89
N THR A 44 1.90 8.99 -6.75
CA THR A 44 2.80 9.54 -7.78
C THR A 44 2.83 8.64 -9.00
N SER A 45 2.84 7.31 -8.81
CA SER A 45 2.67 6.33 -9.88
C SER A 45 1.37 6.55 -10.64
N GLY A 46 0.24 6.58 -9.93
CA GLY A 46 -1.08 6.85 -10.52
C GLY A 46 -1.13 8.20 -11.23
N SER A 47 -0.52 9.25 -10.67
CA SER A 47 -0.50 10.57 -11.33
C SER A 47 0.26 10.56 -12.67
N ASN A 48 1.38 9.83 -12.74
CA ASN A 48 2.11 9.69 -14.01
C ASN A 48 1.33 8.83 -15.00
N PHE A 49 0.67 7.78 -14.53
CA PHE A 49 -0.18 6.92 -15.36
C PHE A 49 -1.41 7.67 -15.90
N PHE A 50 -2.06 8.49 -15.06
CA PHE A 50 -3.14 9.39 -15.45
C PHE A 50 -2.69 10.36 -16.54
N LEU A 51 -1.55 11.03 -16.35
CA LEU A 51 -1.03 11.99 -17.33
C LEU A 51 -0.63 11.31 -18.63
N TYR A 52 0.00 10.13 -18.55
CA TYR A 52 0.29 9.28 -19.70
C TYR A 52 -0.98 8.97 -20.50
N ALA A 53 -2.05 8.51 -19.83
CA ALA A 53 -3.32 8.17 -20.47
C ALA A 53 -4.03 9.42 -21.03
N ALA A 54 -4.04 10.53 -20.29
CA ALA A 54 -4.73 11.77 -20.67
C ALA A 54 -4.05 12.49 -21.84
N LEU A 55 -2.71 12.40 -21.95
CA LEU A 55 -1.94 13.05 -23.01
C LEU A 55 -1.72 12.16 -24.23
N GLY A 56 -2.17 10.90 -24.20
CA GLY A 56 -1.95 9.94 -25.29
C GLY A 56 -0.47 9.63 -25.50
N GLY A 57 0.29 9.47 -24.41
CA GLY A 57 1.71 9.12 -24.48
C GLY A 57 1.94 7.74 -25.08
N THR A 58 3.17 7.50 -25.55
CA THR A 58 3.65 6.16 -25.93
C THR A 58 4.41 5.52 -24.76
N GLU A 59 4.66 4.20 -24.81
CA GLU A 59 5.44 3.49 -23.77
C GLU A 59 6.88 4.01 -23.63
N GLU A 60 7.38 4.73 -24.63
CA GLU A 60 8.67 5.45 -24.57
C GLU A 60 8.61 6.75 -23.76
N SER A 61 7.40 7.18 -23.34
CA SER A 61 7.21 8.39 -22.56
C SER A 61 7.86 8.26 -21.18
N PRO A 62 8.58 9.29 -20.71
CA PRO A 62 9.09 9.33 -19.34
C PRO A 62 8.00 9.11 -18.28
N MET A 63 6.75 9.50 -18.56
CA MET A 63 5.63 9.29 -17.65
C MET A 63 5.26 7.81 -17.51
N TYR A 64 5.29 7.06 -18.62
CA TYR A 64 5.08 5.61 -18.58
C TYR A 64 6.20 4.93 -17.79
N THR A 65 7.46 5.27 -18.08
CA THR A 65 8.62 4.70 -17.37
C THR A 65 8.57 4.97 -15.87
N LEU A 66 8.21 6.20 -15.46
CA LEU A 66 8.08 6.56 -14.04
C LEU A 66 6.91 5.85 -13.36
N ALA A 67 5.74 5.78 -14.00
CA ALA A 67 4.61 5.03 -13.48
C ALA A 67 4.96 3.55 -13.29
N PHE A 68 5.56 2.92 -14.32
CA PHE A 68 5.97 1.53 -14.27
C PHE A 68 7.01 1.28 -13.18
N PHE A 69 8.03 2.14 -13.05
CA PHE A 69 9.02 2.04 -12.00
C PHE A 69 8.40 2.07 -10.60
N PHE A 70 7.52 3.04 -10.34
CA PHE A 70 6.88 3.16 -9.03
C PHE A 70 5.87 2.04 -8.75
N ASP A 71 5.18 1.50 -9.77
CA ASP A 71 4.35 0.30 -9.63
C ASP A 71 5.19 -0.90 -9.21
N GLN A 72 6.29 -1.17 -9.94
CA GLN A 72 7.20 -2.29 -9.63
C GLN A 72 7.83 -2.14 -8.24
N PHE A 73 8.27 -0.93 -7.89
CA PHE A 73 8.75 -0.59 -6.54
C PHE A 73 7.71 -0.97 -5.47
N SER A 74 6.47 -0.52 -5.67
CA SER A 74 5.40 -0.66 -4.67
C SER A 74 4.98 -2.13 -4.53
N ARG A 75 4.82 -2.85 -5.64
CA ARG A 75 4.43 -4.27 -5.64
C ARG A 75 5.51 -5.18 -5.06
N SER A 76 6.78 -4.86 -5.29
CA SER A 76 7.89 -5.70 -4.86
C SER A 76 8.24 -5.49 -3.38
N VAL A 77 8.45 -4.24 -2.95
CA VAL A 77 8.98 -3.90 -1.63
C VAL A 77 8.10 -2.92 -0.86
N GLY A 78 7.42 -2.00 -1.55
CA GLY A 78 6.63 -0.94 -0.93
C GLY A 78 5.42 -1.46 -0.13
N ILE A 79 4.40 -1.94 -0.81
CA ILE A 79 3.17 -2.48 -0.22
C ILE A 79 3.33 -3.92 0.28
N THR A 80 4.59 -4.35 0.41
CA THR A 80 5.00 -5.59 1.07
C THR A 80 5.82 -5.28 2.32
N LEU A 81 7.14 -5.14 2.20
CA LEU A 81 8.07 -4.94 3.29
C LEU A 81 7.87 -3.58 3.99
N ILE A 82 7.79 -2.48 3.24
CA ILE A 82 7.62 -1.12 3.82
C ILE A 82 6.28 -1.04 4.55
N LEU A 83 5.22 -1.60 3.96
CA LEU A 83 3.91 -1.74 4.59
C LEU A 83 3.99 -2.51 5.92
N VAL A 84 4.58 -3.69 5.91
CA VAL A 84 4.72 -4.52 7.12
C VAL A 84 5.46 -3.75 8.21
N LEU A 85 6.64 -3.20 7.89
CA LEU A 85 7.45 -2.43 8.86
C LEU A 85 6.69 -1.21 9.38
N GLY A 86 5.95 -0.51 8.53
CA GLY A 86 5.10 0.60 8.89
C GLY A 86 3.97 0.21 9.85
N LEU A 87 3.32 -0.94 9.61
CA LEU A 87 2.27 -1.49 10.48
C LEU A 87 2.82 -2.12 11.77
N MET A 88 4.08 -2.55 11.79
CA MET A 88 4.76 -3.04 13.01
C MET A 88 4.79 -1.99 14.12
N ARG A 89 4.66 -0.70 13.78
CA ARG A 89 4.53 0.37 14.77
C ARG A 89 3.31 0.25 15.67
N VAL A 90 2.18 -0.22 15.16
CA VAL A 90 0.91 -0.36 15.91
C VAL A 90 0.55 -1.81 16.24
N THR A 91 1.37 -2.76 15.79
CA THR A 91 1.17 -4.18 16.12
C THR A 91 2.22 -4.70 17.09
N HIS A 92 3.45 -4.22 16.96
CA HIS A 92 4.63 -4.68 17.72
C HIS A 92 5.34 -3.54 18.46
N ARG A 93 4.80 -2.30 18.42
CA ARG A 93 5.43 -1.09 18.96
C ARG A 93 6.83 -0.82 18.38
N TYR A 94 7.07 -1.33 17.16
CA TYR A 94 8.34 -1.15 16.47
C TYR A 94 8.54 0.33 16.09
N LYS A 95 9.71 0.87 16.40
CA LYS A 95 10.11 2.24 16.02
C LYS A 95 11.34 2.13 15.13
N PRO A 96 11.17 2.15 13.79
CA PRO A 96 12.32 2.11 12.90
C PRO A 96 13.22 3.32 13.14
N SER A 97 14.52 3.11 12.99
CA SER A 97 15.49 4.21 12.98
C SER A 97 15.43 4.92 11.63
N VAL A 98 15.90 6.18 11.56
CA VAL A 98 16.02 6.91 10.29
C VAL A 98 16.89 6.13 9.29
N GLY A 99 17.95 5.46 9.76
CA GLY A 99 18.79 4.61 8.91
C GLY A 99 18.04 3.40 8.35
N THR A 100 17.12 2.83 9.13
CA THR A 100 16.23 1.75 8.66
C THR A 100 15.26 2.26 7.60
N ASP A 101 14.61 3.40 7.83
CA ASP A 101 13.70 3.99 6.86
C ASP A 101 14.41 4.26 5.53
N VAL A 102 15.54 4.97 5.57
CA VAL A 102 16.36 5.26 4.38
C VAL A 102 16.84 3.97 3.70
N GLY A 103 17.33 3.00 4.48
CA GLY A 103 17.84 1.74 3.96
C GLY A 103 16.78 0.93 3.22
N VAL A 104 15.56 0.85 3.74
CA VAL A 104 14.46 0.11 3.10
C VAL A 104 13.98 0.83 1.84
N PHE A 105 13.86 2.16 1.84
CA PHE A 105 13.54 2.90 0.61
C PHE A 105 14.64 2.76 -0.45
N ALA A 106 15.91 2.83 -0.06
CA ALA A 106 17.04 2.61 -0.98
C ALA A 106 17.04 1.18 -1.56
N PHE A 107 16.76 0.18 -0.72
CA PHE A 107 16.61 -1.20 -1.17
C PHE A 107 15.44 -1.35 -2.15
N ALA A 108 14.29 -0.78 -1.82
CA ALA A 108 13.12 -0.79 -2.69
C ALA A 108 13.39 -0.09 -4.03
N THR A 109 14.14 1.03 -4.03
CA THR A 109 14.57 1.72 -5.25
C THR A 109 15.48 0.83 -6.08
N ALA A 110 16.47 0.16 -5.48
CA ALA A 110 17.36 -0.76 -6.19
C ALA A 110 16.59 -1.93 -6.81
N VAL A 111 15.63 -2.52 -6.08
CA VAL A 111 14.77 -3.59 -6.60
C VAL A 111 13.89 -3.08 -7.74
N GLY A 112 13.22 -1.94 -7.58
CA GLY A 112 12.41 -1.33 -8.63
C GLY A 112 13.21 -1.04 -9.90
N LEU A 113 14.45 -0.55 -9.77
CA LEU A 113 15.35 -0.31 -10.90
C LEU A 113 15.80 -1.62 -11.56
N ALA A 114 16.11 -2.64 -10.76
CA ALA A 114 16.46 -3.96 -11.29
C ALA A 114 15.29 -4.59 -12.06
N LEU A 115 14.06 -4.46 -11.55
CA LEU A 115 12.85 -4.94 -12.24
C LEU A 115 12.57 -4.16 -13.52
N LEU A 116 12.79 -2.84 -13.52
CA LEU A 116 12.67 -2.02 -14.73
C LEU A 116 13.68 -2.44 -15.81
N LEU A 117 14.94 -2.70 -15.43
CA LEU A 117 16.02 -2.97 -16.39
C LEU A 117 16.10 -4.44 -16.83
N PHE A 118 15.69 -5.37 -15.98
CA PHE A 118 15.89 -6.81 -16.18
C PHE A 118 14.60 -7.63 -16.11
N GLY A 119 13.45 -7.01 -15.80
CA GLY A 119 12.18 -7.71 -15.57
C GLY A 119 11.75 -8.59 -16.74
N GLU A 120 11.80 -8.07 -17.96
CA GLU A 120 11.48 -8.83 -19.17
C GLU A 120 12.38 -10.05 -19.36
N ARG A 121 13.68 -9.92 -19.05
CA ARG A 121 14.67 -11.01 -19.19
C ARG A 121 14.46 -12.11 -18.15
N LEU A 122 13.95 -11.74 -16.98
CA LEU A 122 13.65 -12.65 -15.88
C LEU A 122 12.26 -13.30 -16.02
N GLY A 123 11.37 -12.68 -16.82
CA GLY A 123 10.08 -13.23 -17.23
C GLY A 123 9.25 -13.73 -16.05
N THR A 124 8.75 -14.96 -16.15
CA THR A 124 7.90 -15.61 -15.13
C THR A 124 8.52 -15.65 -13.73
N GLY A 125 9.86 -15.63 -13.62
CA GLY A 125 10.54 -15.61 -12.32
C GLY A 125 10.17 -14.39 -11.48
N VAL A 126 10.03 -13.22 -12.12
CA VAL A 126 9.59 -11.99 -11.44
C VAL A 126 8.17 -12.12 -10.95
N ALA A 127 7.25 -12.54 -11.81
CA ALA A 127 5.84 -12.72 -11.47
C ALA A 127 5.64 -13.67 -10.27
N ILE A 128 6.35 -14.81 -10.25
CA ILE A 128 6.33 -15.74 -9.11
C ILE A 128 6.87 -15.07 -7.84
N SER A 129 7.96 -14.31 -7.94
CA SER A 129 8.54 -13.62 -6.79
C SER A 129 7.59 -12.58 -6.19
N LEU A 130 6.85 -11.83 -7.05
CA LEU A 130 5.86 -10.84 -6.64
C LEU A 130 4.67 -11.50 -5.93
N ILE A 131 4.19 -12.64 -6.41
CA ILE A 131 3.17 -13.43 -5.70
C ILE A 131 3.70 -13.93 -4.36
N ALA A 132 4.93 -14.45 -4.31
CA ALA A 132 5.50 -14.97 -3.08
C ALA A 132 5.56 -13.90 -1.98
N VAL A 133 6.06 -12.70 -2.30
CA VAL A 133 6.09 -11.58 -1.34
C VAL A 133 4.69 -11.09 -1.00
N ASN A 134 3.74 -11.11 -1.94
CA ASN A 134 2.34 -10.77 -1.67
C ASN A 134 1.71 -11.76 -0.67
N VAL A 135 1.92 -13.07 -0.85
CA VAL A 135 1.41 -14.10 0.06
C VAL A 135 1.96 -13.92 1.47
N LEU A 136 3.27 -13.69 1.61
CA LEU A 136 3.89 -13.43 2.91
C LEU A 136 3.31 -12.18 3.57
N THR A 137 3.10 -11.12 2.80
CA THR A 137 2.48 -9.88 3.26
C THR A 137 1.03 -10.14 3.71
N THR A 138 0.26 -10.90 2.95
CA THR A 138 -1.12 -11.26 3.28
C THR A 138 -1.23 -12.03 4.59
N LEU A 139 -0.31 -12.94 4.89
CA LEU A 139 -0.28 -13.61 6.19
C LEU A 139 -0.15 -12.60 7.34
N PHE A 140 0.72 -11.60 7.19
CA PHE A 140 0.83 -10.51 8.17
C PHE A 140 -0.44 -9.66 8.24
N LEU A 141 -1.07 -9.35 7.10
CA LEU A 141 -2.30 -8.54 7.05
C LEU A 141 -3.53 -9.26 7.62
N ILE A 142 -3.58 -10.59 7.54
CA ILE A 142 -4.55 -11.42 8.27
C ILE A 142 -4.33 -11.26 9.78
N TYR A 143 -3.08 -11.31 10.23
CA TYR A 143 -2.74 -11.04 11.64
C TYR A 143 -3.14 -9.62 12.06
N PHE A 144 -2.84 -8.61 11.25
CA PHE A 144 -3.25 -7.22 11.48
C PHE A 144 -4.78 -7.09 11.61
N SER A 145 -5.52 -7.75 10.73
CA SER A 145 -7.00 -7.80 10.78
C SER A 145 -7.52 -8.48 12.05
N LYS A 146 -6.87 -9.58 12.48
CA LYS A 146 -7.19 -10.24 13.76
C LYS A 146 -6.93 -9.33 14.96
N ARG A 147 -5.86 -8.54 14.96
CA ARG A 147 -5.56 -7.56 16.01
C ARG A 147 -6.64 -6.49 16.11
N LEU A 148 -7.10 -5.95 14.97
CA LEU A 148 -8.22 -4.99 14.91
C LEU A 148 -9.51 -5.59 15.49
N TRP A 149 -9.79 -6.84 15.14
CA TRP A 149 -10.96 -7.54 15.66
C TRP A 149 -10.91 -7.68 17.18
N ALA A 150 -9.74 -8.04 17.73
CA ALA A 150 -9.54 -8.24 19.16
C ALA A 150 -9.76 -6.97 19.99
N ILE A 151 -9.44 -5.79 19.45
CA ILE A 151 -9.67 -4.49 20.11
C ILE A 151 -11.08 -3.92 19.87
N GLY A 152 -11.98 -4.71 19.26
CA GLY A 152 -13.37 -4.30 18.99
C GLY A 152 -13.58 -3.44 17.73
N ALA A 153 -12.52 -3.13 16.99
CA ALA A 153 -12.59 -2.33 15.75
C ALA A 153 -13.07 -3.16 14.54
N LYS A 154 -14.22 -3.84 14.67
CA LYS A 154 -14.71 -4.86 13.73
C LYS A 154 -14.90 -4.34 12.30
N GLY A 155 -15.44 -3.14 12.12
CA GLY A 155 -15.63 -2.55 10.78
C GLY A 155 -14.31 -2.40 10.01
N TRP A 156 -13.28 -1.89 10.68
CA TRP A 156 -11.94 -1.74 10.10
C TRP A 156 -11.22 -3.08 9.93
N ALA A 157 -11.47 -4.06 10.81
CA ALA A 157 -10.97 -5.42 10.65
C ALA A 157 -11.53 -6.09 9.39
N VAL A 158 -12.85 -6.00 9.17
CA VAL A 158 -13.51 -6.53 7.97
C VAL A 158 -13.03 -5.81 6.73
N GLY A 159 -12.99 -4.47 6.76
CA GLY A 159 -12.48 -3.68 5.64
C GLY A 159 -11.04 -4.05 5.28
N ALA A 160 -10.16 -4.18 6.27
CA ALA A 160 -8.77 -4.56 6.04
C ALA A 160 -8.67 -5.97 5.46
N GLY A 161 -9.49 -6.91 5.95
CA GLY A 161 -9.58 -8.26 5.39
C GLY A 161 -10.05 -8.26 3.93
N LEU A 162 -11.09 -7.49 3.59
CA LEU A 162 -11.59 -7.36 2.23
C LEU A 162 -10.57 -6.72 1.29
N ALA A 163 -9.89 -5.66 1.74
CA ALA A 163 -8.82 -5.02 0.97
C ALA A 163 -7.66 -5.99 0.71
N THR A 164 -7.27 -6.77 1.72
CA THR A 164 -6.22 -7.79 1.59
C THR A 164 -6.62 -8.88 0.60
N ALA A 165 -7.87 -9.37 0.68
CA ALA A 165 -8.37 -10.38 -0.24
C ALA A 165 -8.42 -9.86 -1.68
N ALA A 166 -8.92 -8.65 -1.90
CA ALA A 166 -8.90 -8.00 -3.20
C ALA A 166 -7.47 -7.81 -3.73
N GLY A 167 -6.55 -7.36 -2.89
CA GLY A 167 -5.13 -7.23 -3.23
C GLY A 167 -4.50 -8.56 -3.67
N CYS A 168 -4.79 -9.66 -2.99
CA CYS A 168 -4.36 -11.00 -3.40
C CYS A 168 -4.94 -11.41 -4.76
N VAL A 169 -6.23 -11.13 -5.00
CA VAL A 169 -6.85 -11.43 -6.29
C VAL A 169 -6.14 -10.65 -7.39
N ILE A 170 -5.95 -9.34 -7.22
CA ILE A 170 -5.26 -8.49 -8.20
C ILE A 170 -3.83 -8.98 -8.43
N ALA A 171 -3.06 -9.27 -7.37
CA ALA A 171 -1.70 -9.77 -7.50
C ALA A 171 -1.63 -11.13 -8.24
N SER A 172 -2.62 -12.01 -8.02
CA SER A 172 -2.67 -13.32 -8.67
C SER A 172 -3.15 -13.25 -10.11
N THR A 173 -3.94 -12.24 -10.47
CA THR A 173 -4.45 -12.06 -11.84
C THR A 173 -3.49 -11.28 -12.72
N TYR A 174 -2.74 -10.32 -12.15
CA TYR A 174 -1.88 -9.37 -12.87
C TYR A 174 -1.06 -10.02 -13.99
N ASP A 175 -0.30 -11.07 -13.64
CA ASP A 175 0.70 -11.65 -14.55
C ASP A 175 0.28 -13.01 -15.14
N PHE A 176 -0.85 -13.58 -14.68
CA PHE A 176 -1.21 -14.97 -14.96
C PHE A 176 -2.60 -15.19 -15.56
N VAL A 177 -3.47 -14.18 -15.53
CA VAL A 177 -4.87 -14.35 -15.92
C VAL A 177 -5.29 -13.31 -16.93
N HIS A 178 -5.74 -13.77 -18.09
CA HIS A 178 -6.44 -12.92 -19.05
C HIS A 178 -7.91 -12.79 -18.63
N ILE A 179 -8.38 -11.55 -18.41
CA ILE A 179 -9.77 -11.28 -18.01
C ILE A 179 -10.67 -11.29 -19.25
N PRO A 180 -11.69 -12.17 -19.31
CA PRO A 180 -12.62 -12.20 -20.44
C PRO A 180 -13.35 -10.85 -20.62
N GLY A 181 -13.30 -10.30 -21.83
CA GLY A 181 -13.96 -9.03 -22.17
C GLY A 181 -13.15 -7.78 -21.82
N ASP A 182 -11.91 -7.94 -21.37
CA ASP A 182 -10.95 -6.85 -21.24
C ASP A 182 -10.41 -6.42 -22.61
N ASP A 183 -10.01 -5.16 -22.73
CA ASP A 183 -9.40 -4.63 -23.95
C ASP A 183 -7.88 -4.83 -23.96
N GLU A 184 -7.24 -4.50 -25.09
CA GLU A 184 -5.77 -4.59 -25.24
C GLU A 184 -5.03 -3.71 -24.22
N ALA A 185 -5.66 -2.63 -23.74
CA ALA A 185 -5.11 -1.77 -22.71
C ALA A 185 -5.36 -2.28 -21.28
N HIS A 186 -6.00 -3.45 -21.12
CA HIS A 186 -6.33 -4.06 -19.83
C HIS A 186 -7.16 -3.13 -18.91
N THR A 187 -8.06 -2.34 -19.50
CA THR A 187 -8.78 -1.29 -18.77
C THR A 187 -9.66 -1.85 -17.65
N LEU A 188 -10.30 -3.01 -17.82
CA LEU A 188 -11.09 -3.65 -16.77
C LEU A 188 -10.20 -4.12 -15.61
N PHE A 189 -9.05 -4.71 -15.92
CA PHE A 189 -8.06 -5.05 -14.91
C PHE A 189 -7.65 -3.80 -14.10
N TYR A 190 -7.28 -2.72 -14.79
CA TYR A 190 -6.82 -1.50 -14.12
C TYR A 190 -7.91 -0.82 -13.29
N ILE A 191 -9.18 -0.83 -13.72
CA ILE A 191 -10.29 -0.36 -12.87
C ILE A 191 -10.29 -1.11 -11.54
N GLY A 192 -10.20 -2.44 -11.59
CA GLY A 192 -10.18 -3.30 -10.40
C GLY A 192 -8.94 -3.07 -9.54
N ALA A 193 -7.76 -3.00 -10.16
CA ALA A 193 -6.50 -2.78 -9.49
C ALA A 193 -6.48 -1.43 -8.78
N LEU A 194 -6.72 -0.32 -9.49
CA LEU A 194 -6.67 1.04 -8.94
C LEU A 194 -7.73 1.25 -7.85
N SER A 195 -8.93 0.69 -8.03
CA SER A 195 -9.96 0.68 -6.99
C SER A 195 -9.51 -0.06 -5.73
N THR A 196 -8.84 -1.20 -5.91
CA THR A 196 -8.29 -2.02 -4.81
C THR A 196 -7.18 -1.26 -4.08
N TRP A 197 -6.23 -0.67 -4.80
CA TRP A 197 -5.16 0.15 -4.24
C TRP A 197 -5.72 1.32 -3.42
N GLY A 198 -6.68 2.07 -3.97
CA GLY A 198 -7.35 3.16 -3.25
C GLY A 198 -8.11 2.66 -2.01
N PHE A 199 -8.87 1.57 -2.13
CA PHE A 199 -9.60 1.01 -0.99
C PHE A 199 -8.66 0.49 0.12
N GLN A 200 -7.56 -0.15 -0.26
CA GLN A 200 -6.53 -0.63 0.65
C GLN A 200 -5.88 0.52 1.41
N MET A 201 -5.41 1.54 0.69
CA MET A 201 -4.79 2.72 1.27
C MET A 201 -5.71 3.46 2.23
N PHE A 202 -6.99 3.62 1.86
CA PHE A 202 -8.02 4.22 2.70
C PHE A 202 -8.24 3.41 3.98
N THR A 203 -8.48 2.11 3.83
CA THR A 203 -8.90 1.26 4.94
C THR A 203 -7.76 1.03 5.92
N TYR A 204 -6.55 0.81 5.43
CA TYR A 204 -5.38 0.61 6.29
C TYR A 204 -5.02 1.85 7.10
N TYR A 205 -5.24 3.06 6.57
CA TYR A 205 -5.09 4.28 7.37
C TYR A 205 -6.03 4.30 8.59
N PHE A 206 -7.32 4.02 8.38
CA PHE A 206 -8.29 4.04 9.47
C PHE A 206 -8.11 2.87 10.44
N ALA A 207 -7.73 1.71 9.94
CA ALA A 207 -7.33 0.56 10.74
C ALA A 207 -6.11 0.87 11.61
N TYR A 208 -5.06 1.43 11.02
CA TYR A 208 -3.87 1.87 11.75
C TYR A 208 -4.23 2.84 12.86
N ARG A 209 -5.05 3.87 12.55
CA ARG A 209 -5.51 4.84 13.53
C ARG A 209 -6.28 4.21 14.68
N ALA A 210 -7.09 3.18 14.41
CA ALA A 210 -7.84 2.47 15.45
C ALA A 210 -6.90 1.76 16.43
N LEU A 211 -5.91 1.02 15.92
CA LEU A 211 -4.89 0.38 16.76
C LEU A 211 -4.02 1.37 17.51
N HIS A 212 -3.59 2.44 16.84
CA HIS A 212 -2.78 3.48 17.47
C HIS A 212 -3.48 4.12 18.68
N ARG A 213 -4.76 4.50 18.53
CA ARG A 213 -5.55 5.05 19.63
C ARG A 213 -5.72 4.08 20.79
N HIS A 214 -5.93 2.80 20.48
CA HIS A 214 -6.01 1.75 21.50
C HIS A 214 -4.68 1.59 22.25
N ASP A 215 -3.56 1.60 21.54
CA ASP A 215 -2.23 1.50 22.14
C ASP A 215 -1.91 2.70 23.04
N GLU A 216 -2.32 3.91 22.65
CA GLU A 216 -2.22 5.11 23.49
C GLU A 216 -3.09 5.02 24.74
N SER A 217 -4.35 4.56 24.61
CA SER A 217 -5.23 4.44 25.78
C SER A 217 -4.74 3.41 26.79
N VAL A 218 -4.24 2.25 26.32
CA VAL A 218 -3.66 1.22 27.20
C VAL A 218 -2.32 1.67 27.77
N GLY A 219 -1.55 2.46 27.01
CA GLY A 219 -0.27 3.03 27.46
C GLY A 219 -0.40 4.12 28.52
N ALA A 220 -1.54 4.84 28.58
CA ALA A 220 -1.81 5.88 29.58
C ALA A 220 -2.35 5.33 30.91
N GLU A 221 -2.88 4.10 30.93
CA GLU A 221 -3.46 3.48 32.13
C GLU A 221 -2.47 3.20 33.30
N PRO A 222 -1.18 2.90 33.08
CA PRO A 222 -0.19 2.72 34.15
C PRO A 222 0.12 4.01 34.91
N ASP A 223 0.09 5.17 34.24
CA ASP A 223 0.51 6.48 34.79
C ASP A 223 -0.52 7.04 35.79
N LEU A 224 -1.78 6.59 35.69
CA LEU A 224 -2.87 6.96 36.61
C LEU A 224 -2.91 6.10 37.88
N ARG A 225 -2.12 5.02 37.94
CA ARG A 225 -2.13 4.06 39.07
C ARG A 225 -0.94 4.19 40.02
N GLU A 226 -0.02 5.14 39.81
CA GLU A 226 0.96 5.50 40.84
C GLU A 226 0.30 6.41 41.89
N PRO A 227 0.11 5.94 43.15
CA PRO A 227 -0.26 6.85 44.23
C PRO A 227 0.97 7.70 44.55
N SER A 228 0.77 9.02 44.59
CA SER A 228 1.69 9.99 45.16
C SER A 228 2.35 9.44 46.42
N ARG A 229 3.59 8.95 46.31
CA ARG A 229 4.48 8.71 47.46
C ARG A 229 5.09 10.04 47.89
N ALA A 230 4.23 10.97 48.26
CA ALA A 230 4.59 12.15 49.03
C ALA A 230 3.69 12.10 50.26
N ASP A 231 4.17 11.41 51.29
CA ASP A 231 3.82 11.53 52.72
C ASP A 231 4.58 10.42 53.46
N ALA A 232 5.87 10.64 53.70
CA ALA A 232 6.73 9.89 54.62
C ALA A 232 7.69 10.85 55.32
#